data_AF-A0A3M2HUF6-F1
#
_entry.id   AF-A0A3M2HUF6-F1
#
_cell.length_a   1.000
_cell.length_b   1.000
_cell.length_c   1.000
_cell.angle_alpha   90.00
_cell.angle_beta   90.00
_cell.angle_gamma   90.00
#
_symmetry.space_group_name_H-M   'P 1'
#
loop_
_entity.id
_entity.type
_entity.pdbx_description
1 polymer ?
#
loop_
_entity_poly.entity_id
_entity_poly.type
_entity_poly.pdbx_seq_one_letter_code
_entity_poly.pdbx_strand_id
1 'polypeptide(L)'
;MNTFPSIRIEGGIFSPDLLDQLLAAELPGQKASDFGLPSSRRLTDEIAALFADASQLWEVFQHRLERLPDTDVGTSVTRDSWMLPFLALLGYELRYNPRAYEVDGLTFAVSHRAGEDEEAPPIHIVGYRQELGRLAPTGRPRLAPHSLVQEYLNRTDHVWGIVTNGKTLRLLRDSTNVRKQAYVEFDLQAMIEERRFQDFAALYRLLHRTRLPRGMADAPDCLLEKYFQHSLEQGGRVRDRLRDGVEECIKILANGFLRHPENTELRNRAASSEQPAAS
;
A
#
# COMPACT_ATOMS: atom_id res chain seq x y z
N MET A 1 -9.10 16.81 6.01
CA MET A 1 -8.48 15.48 5.87
C MET A 1 -9.46 14.46 6.38
N ASN A 2 -9.90 13.56 5.53
CA ASN A 2 -10.69 12.42 6.00
C ASN A 2 -9.81 11.49 6.82
N THR A 3 -10.41 10.74 7.74
CA THR A 3 -9.71 9.69 8.48
C THR A 3 -9.99 8.35 7.82
N PHE A 4 -8.92 7.59 7.53
CA PHE A 4 -8.98 6.27 6.91
C PHE A 4 -8.46 5.21 7.88
N PRO A 5 -9.19 4.89 8.95
CA PRO A 5 -8.68 4.05 10.04
C PRO A 5 -8.40 2.60 9.63
N SER A 6 -8.97 2.11 8.53
CA SER A 6 -8.69 0.78 7.99
C SER A 6 -7.64 0.78 6.88
N ILE A 7 -6.98 1.91 6.62
CA ILE A 7 -5.91 2.03 5.62
C ILE A 7 -4.65 2.57 6.27
N ARG A 8 -3.54 1.83 6.15
CA ARG A 8 -2.22 2.24 6.64
C ARG A 8 -1.24 2.36 5.47
N ILE A 9 -0.67 3.55 5.30
CA ILE A 9 0.40 3.80 4.32
C ILE A 9 1.74 3.72 5.06
N GLU A 10 2.58 2.79 4.66
CA GLU A 10 3.88 2.51 5.28
C GLU A 10 5.04 2.87 4.35
N GLY A 11 6.17 3.27 4.94
CA GLY A 11 7.41 3.52 4.21
C GLY A 11 7.42 4.72 3.26
N GLY A 12 6.36 5.54 3.26
CA GLY A 12 6.24 6.71 2.38
C GLY A 12 6.04 6.35 0.91
N ILE A 13 5.41 5.19 0.63
CA ILE A 13 5.06 4.78 -0.74
C ILE A 13 4.14 5.81 -1.42
N PHE A 14 3.25 6.45 -0.67
CA PHE A 14 2.40 7.52 -1.17
C PHE A 14 2.37 8.69 -0.19
N SER A 15 1.93 9.85 -0.68
CA SER A 15 1.75 11.04 0.16
C SER A 15 0.58 10.86 1.14
N PRO A 16 0.61 11.53 2.31
CA PRO A 16 -0.45 11.40 3.31
C PRO A 16 -1.85 11.81 2.83
N ASP A 17 -1.93 12.66 1.81
CA ASP A 17 -3.15 13.19 1.22
C ASP A 17 -3.66 12.38 0.01
N LEU A 18 -2.94 11.34 -0.44
CA LEU A 18 -3.31 10.53 -1.60
C LEU A 18 -4.76 10.04 -1.54
N LEU A 19 -5.19 9.54 -0.37
CA LEU A 19 -6.53 8.97 -0.20
C LEU A 19 -7.62 10.04 -0.33
N ASP A 20 -7.36 11.25 0.17
CA ASP A 20 -8.27 12.39 -0.02
C ASP A 20 -8.34 12.80 -1.50
N GLN A 21 -7.21 12.86 -2.19
CA GLN A 21 -7.15 13.18 -3.63
C GLN A 21 -7.86 12.11 -4.49
N LEU A 22 -7.76 10.83 -4.12
CA LEU A 22 -8.51 9.74 -4.77
C LEU A 22 -10.01 9.95 -4.63
N LEU A 23 -10.51 10.20 -3.41
CA LEU A 23 -11.93 10.43 -3.17
C LEU A 23 -12.46 11.68 -3.87
N ALA A 24 -11.65 12.75 -3.91
CA ALA A 24 -11.95 13.98 -4.64
C ALA A 24 -11.81 13.86 -6.17
N ALA A 25 -11.33 12.71 -6.67
CA ALA A 25 -11.05 12.46 -8.08
C ALA A 25 -10.04 13.46 -8.71
N GLU A 26 -9.07 13.91 -7.92
CA GLU A 26 -8.02 14.86 -8.34
C GLU A 26 -6.84 14.17 -9.03
N LEU A 27 -6.71 12.86 -8.85
CA LEU A 27 -5.68 12.05 -9.50
C LEU A 27 -6.12 11.58 -10.91
N PRO A 28 -5.17 11.31 -11.83
CA PRO A 28 -5.51 10.82 -13.16
C PRO A 28 -6.22 9.46 -13.12
N GLY A 29 -7.10 9.20 -14.08
CA GLY A 29 -7.79 7.91 -14.19
C GLY A 29 -8.97 7.73 -13.22
N GLN A 30 -9.55 8.80 -12.67
CA GLN A 30 -10.62 8.71 -11.66
C GLN A 30 -12.05 8.89 -12.22
N LYS A 31 -12.23 8.92 -13.54
CA LYS A 31 -13.57 8.96 -14.18
C LYS A 31 -14.16 7.57 -14.25
N ALA A 32 -15.50 7.46 -14.31
CA ALA A 32 -16.19 6.16 -14.39
C ALA A 32 -15.69 5.28 -15.56
N SER A 33 -15.44 5.88 -16.73
CA SER A 33 -14.88 5.19 -17.90
C SER A 33 -13.51 4.55 -17.65
N ASP A 34 -12.70 5.15 -16.77
CA ASP A 34 -11.36 4.65 -16.43
C ASP A 34 -11.39 3.40 -15.53
N PHE A 35 -12.58 3.04 -15.04
CA PHE A 35 -12.89 1.79 -14.34
C PHE A 35 -13.61 0.78 -15.26
N GLY A 36 -13.79 1.10 -16.55
CA GLY A 36 -14.53 0.25 -17.49
C GLY A 36 -16.05 0.36 -17.38
N LEU A 37 -16.57 1.38 -16.68
CA LEU A 37 -18.01 1.59 -16.53
C LEU A 37 -18.59 2.38 -17.71
N PRO A 38 -19.85 2.11 -18.11
CA PRO A 38 -20.54 2.91 -19.11
C PRO A 38 -20.81 4.32 -18.59
N SER A 39 -20.93 5.29 -19.50
CA SER A 39 -21.10 6.72 -19.17
C SER A 39 -22.36 7.05 -18.38
N SER A 40 -23.38 6.20 -18.42
CA SER A 40 -24.62 6.33 -17.64
C SER A 40 -24.47 5.92 -16.17
N ARG A 41 -23.40 5.19 -15.82
CA ARG A 41 -23.19 4.67 -14.47
C ARG A 41 -22.33 5.63 -13.66
N ARG A 42 -22.84 6.05 -12.50
CA ARG A 42 -22.06 6.82 -11.54
C ARG A 42 -21.11 5.88 -10.80
N LEU A 43 -19.84 6.27 -10.73
CA LEU A 43 -18.80 5.52 -10.05
C LEU A 43 -19.12 5.29 -8.57
N THR A 44 -19.65 6.28 -7.87
CA THR A 44 -20.03 6.13 -6.45
C THR A 44 -21.13 5.11 -6.24
N ASP A 45 -22.14 5.08 -7.12
CA ASP A 45 -23.25 4.10 -7.05
C ASP A 45 -22.72 2.68 -7.29
N GLU A 46 -21.74 2.53 -8.19
CA GLU A 46 -21.06 1.26 -8.44
C GLU A 46 -20.27 0.78 -7.22
N ILE A 47 -19.45 1.66 -6.64
CA ILE A 47 -18.67 1.34 -5.42
C ILE A 47 -19.62 0.93 -4.28
N ALA A 48 -20.77 1.60 -4.14
CA ALA A 48 -21.77 1.24 -3.14
C ALA A 48 -22.38 -0.15 -3.37
N ALA A 49 -22.67 -0.51 -4.62
CA ALA A 49 -23.14 -1.85 -4.97
C ALA A 49 -22.08 -2.91 -4.65
N LEU A 50 -20.84 -2.71 -5.09
CA LEU A 50 -19.75 -3.65 -4.86
C LEU A 50 -19.39 -3.78 -3.37
N PHE A 51 -19.57 -2.72 -2.58
CA PHE A 51 -19.40 -2.79 -1.13
C PHE A 51 -20.46 -3.70 -0.47
N ALA A 52 -21.71 -3.63 -0.95
CA ALA A 52 -22.77 -4.51 -0.48
C ALA A 52 -22.49 -5.97 -0.86
N ASP A 53 -22.04 -6.23 -2.08
CA ASP A 53 -21.66 -7.57 -2.55
C ASP A 53 -20.47 -8.13 -1.75
N ALA A 54 -19.44 -7.31 -1.53
CA ALA A 54 -18.29 -7.68 -0.69
C ALA A 54 -18.72 -8.00 0.75
N SER A 55 -19.69 -7.28 1.30
CA SER A 55 -20.22 -7.54 2.64
C SER A 55 -20.92 -8.90 2.74
N GLN A 56 -21.73 -9.26 1.72
CA GLN A 56 -22.37 -10.58 1.67
C GLN A 56 -21.36 -11.72 1.51
N LEU A 57 -20.35 -11.52 0.66
CA LEU A 57 -19.25 -12.47 0.49
C LEU A 57 -18.47 -12.67 1.81
N TRP A 58 -18.27 -11.61 2.59
CA TRP A 58 -17.62 -11.69 3.91
C TRP A 58 -18.44 -12.54 4.89
N GLU A 59 -19.75 -12.34 4.99
CA GLU A 59 -20.63 -13.12 5.86
C GLU A 59 -20.57 -14.62 5.54
N VAL A 60 -20.64 -14.97 4.24
CA VAL A 60 -20.52 -16.37 3.78
C VAL A 60 -19.14 -16.94 4.11
N PHE A 61 -18.09 -16.13 3.93
CA PHE A 61 -16.72 -16.53 4.25
C PHE A 61 -16.54 -16.81 5.76
N GLN A 62 -17.05 -15.94 6.63
CA GLN A 62 -16.97 -16.12 8.09
C GLN A 62 -17.67 -17.41 8.53
N HIS A 63 -18.88 -17.70 8.02
CA HIS A 63 -19.57 -18.95 8.32
C HIS A 63 -18.82 -20.20 7.85
N ARG A 64 -18.08 -20.13 6.73
CA ARG A 64 -17.22 -21.25 6.29
C ARG A 64 -15.99 -21.38 7.16
N LEU A 65 -15.41 -20.26 7.58
CA LEU A 65 -14.22 -20.21 8.43
C LEU A 65 -14.50 -20.79 9.84
N GLU A 66 -15.64 -20.47 10.44
CA GLU A 66 -16.09 -20.99 11.75
C GLU A 66 -16.21 -22.51 11.80
N ARG A 67 -16.42 -23.15 10.64
CA ARG A 67 -16.56 -24.62 10.53
C ARG A 67 -15.21 -25.33 10.41
N LEU A 68 -14.11 -24.61 10.27
CA LEU A 68 -12.79 -25.20 10.17
C LEU A 68 -12.25 -25.55 11.57
N PRO A 69 -11.56 -26.69 11.72
CA PRO A 69 -10.80 -26.99 12.93
C PRO A 69 -9.79 -25.88 13.23
N ASP A 70 -9.49 -25.60 14.50
CA ASP A 70 -8.53 -24.55 14.90
C ASP A 70 -7.12 -24.76 14.34
N THR A 71 -6.77 -25.98 13.98
CA THR A 71 -5.49 -26.35 13.37
C THR A 71 -5.39 -26.01 11.87
N ASP A 72 -6.50 -25.75 11.19
CA ASP A 72 -6.52 -25.39 9.78
C ASP A 72 -6.18 -23.90 9.61
N VAL A 73 -5.19 -23.56 8.79
CA VAL A 73 -4.83 -22.16 8.52
C VAL A 73 -5.87 -21.43 7.66
N GLY A 74 -6.79 -22.14 7.03
CA GLY A 74 -7.91 -21.62 6.26
C GLY A 74 -7.61 -21.29 4.80
N THR A 75 -6.47 -21.73 4.24
CA THR A 75 -6.00 -21.31 2.91
C THR A 75 -7.03 -21.49 1.80
N SER A 76 -7.64 -22.67 1.66
CA SER A 76 -8.61 -22.92 0.59
C SER A 76 -9.89 -22.10 0.78
N VAL A 77 -10.40 -22.00 2.01
CA VAL A 77 -11.61 -21.22 2.30
C VAL A 77 -11.37 -19.73 2.04
N THR A 78 -10.24 -19.18 2.49
CA THR A 78 -9.83 -17.81 2.24
C THR A 78 -9.67 -17.52 0.76
N ARG A 79 -9.04 -18.42 0.00
CA ARG A 79 -8.85 -18.24 -1.44
C ARG A 79 -10.19 -18.33 -2.18
N ASP A 80 -10.88 -19.46 -2.06
CA ASP A 80 -11.96 -19.84 -2.96
C ASP A 80 -13.30 -19.17 -2.60
N SER A 81 -13.52 -18.89 -1.32
CA SER A 81 -14.79 -18.33 -0.83
C SER A 81 -14.76 -16.82 -0.60
N TRP A 82 -13.57 -16.22 -0.59
CA TRP A 82 -13.41 -14.81 -0.25
C TRP A 82 -12.52 -14.05 -1.24
N MET A 83 -11.22 -14.39 -1.34
CA MET A 83 -10.27 -13.57 -2.09
C MET A 83 -10.44 -13.63 -3.61
N LEU A 84 -10.77 -14.80 -4.19
CA LEU A 84 -11.06 -14.89 -5.61
C LEU A 84 -12.33 -14.08 -5.97
N PRO A 85 -13.49 -14.26 -5.30
CA PRO A 85 -14.67 -13.43 -5.53
C PRO A 85 -14.45 -11.94 -5.28
N PHE A 86 -13.79 -11.56 -4.17
CA PHE A 86 -13.54 -10.17 -3.82
C PHE A 86 -12.68 -9.45 -4.85
N LEU A 87 -11.58 -10.08 -5.31
CA LEU A 87 -10.74 -9.48 -6.34
C LEU A 87 -11.47 -9.44 -7.69
N ALA A 88 -12.38 -10.38 -7.98
CA ALA A 88 -13.24 -10.29 -9.17
C ALA A 88 -14.15 -9.05 -9.13
N LEU A 89 -14.67 -8.64 -7.96
CA LEU A 89 -15.42 -7.37 -7.80
C LEU A 89 -14.55 -6.14 -8.14
N LEU A 90 -13.24 -6.23 -7.98
CA LEU A 90 -12.28 -5.18 -8.35
C LEU A 90 -11.79 -5.31 -9.80
N GLY A 91 -12.41 -6.17 -10.61
CA GLY A 91 -12.09 -6.38 -12.02
C GLY A 91 -10.91 -7.31 -12.28
N TYR A 92 -10.46 -8.09 -11.29
CA TYR A 92 -9.34 -9.03 -11.48
C TYR A 92 -9.81 -10.37 -12.03
N GLU A 93 -9.06 -10.88 -12.98
CA GLU A 93 -9.15 -12.26 -13.47
C GLU A 93 -7.91 -13.03 -13.03
N LEU A 94 -7.95 -13.59 -11.82
CA LEU A 94 -6.77 -14.24 -11.25
C LEU A 94 -6.47 -15.58 -11.94
N ARG A 95 -5.18 -15.81 -12.20
CA ARG A 95 -4.67 -17.11 -12.64
C ARG A 95 -3.82 -17.74 -11.56
N TYR A 96 -4.14 -18.99 -11.22
CA TYR A 96 -3.37 -19.80 -10.27
C TYR A 96 -2.02 -20.18 -10.88
N ASN A 97 -0.97 -20.10 -10.05
CA ASN A 97 0.38 -20.51 -10.41
C ASN A 97 0.63 -21.92 -9.85
N PRO A 98 0.67 -22.97 -10.71
CA PRO A 98 0.82 -24.35 -10.24
C PRO A 98 2.25 -24.67 -9.79
N ARG A 99 3.23 -23.84 -10.13
CA ARG A 99 4.64 -24.01 -9.78
C ARG A 99 5.18 -22.70 -9.19
N ALA A 100 6.16 -22.83 -8.30
CA ALA A 100 6.91 -21.69 -7.82
C ALA A 100 7.75 -21.10 -8.96
N TYR A 101 7.92 -19.78 -8.94
CA TYR A 101 8.86 -19.10 -9.83
C TYR A 101 10.29 -19.39 -9.41
N GLU A 102 11.19 -19.57 -10.36
CA GLU A 102 12.63 -19.70 -10.14
C GLU A 102 13.31 -18.41 -10.61
N VAL A 103 13.93 -17.68 -9.69
CA VAL A 103 14.61 -16.41 -9.96
C VAL A 103 15.93 -16.41 -9.21
N ASP A 104 17.04 -16.21 -9.92
CA ASP A 104 18.41 -16.22 -9.36
C ASP A 104 18.74 -17.45 -8.48
N GLY A 105 18.23 -18.62 -8.84
CA GLY A 105 18.43 -19.86 -8.08
C GLY A 105 17.62 -19.97 -6.79
N LEU A 106 16.69 -19.04 -6.55
CA LEU A 106 15.72 -19.06 -5.45
C LEU A 106 14.32 -19.40 -5.96
N THR A 107 13.51 -20.02 -5.12
CA THR A 107 12.13 -20.42 -5.45
C THR A 107 11.11 -19.55 -4.73
N PHE A 108 10.16 -18.97 -5.47
CA PHE A 108 9.10 -18.11 -4.96
C PHE A 108 7.72 -18.72 -5.24
N ALA A 109 7.09 -19.28 -4.21
CA ALA A 109 5.77 -19.90 -4.30
C ALA A 109 4.62 -18.87 -4.24
N VAL A 110 4.65 -17.87 -5.14
CA VAL A 110 3.55 -16.91 -5.32
C VAL A 110 2.34 -17.65 -5.88
N SER A 111 1.15 -17.47 -5.29
CA SER A 111 0.03 -18.37 -5.57
C SER A 111 -0.75 -18.03 -6.83
N HIS A 112 -0.81 -16.75 -7.21
CA HIS A 112 -1.56 -16.28 -8.38
C HIS A 112 -0.84 -15.12 -9.08
N ARG A 113 -1.37 -14.75 -10.23
CA ARG A 113 -1.06 -13.51 -10.96
C ARG A 113 -2.34 -12.83 -11.45
N ALA A 114 -2.25 -11.54 -11.72
CA ALA A 114 -3.40 -10.65 -11.99
C ALA A 114 -3.96 -10.71 -13.44
N GLY A 115 -3.69 -11.78 -14.20
CA GLY A 115 -4.15 -11.97 -15.58
C GLY A 115 -3.58 -13.23 -16.24
N GLU A 116 -3.86 -13.42 -17.53
CA GLU A 116 -3.30 -14.53 -18.31
C GLU A 116 -1.78 -14.46 -18.43
N ASP A 117 -1.29 -13.25 -18.68
CA ASP A 117 0.11 -12.95 -18.95
C ASP A 117 1.00 -13.46 -17.81
N GLU A 118 2.10 -14.12 -18.15
CA GLU A 118 3.07 -14.64 -17.16
C GLU A 118 3.77 -13.50 -16.42
N GLU A 119 3.86 -12.33 -17.04
CA GLU A 119 4.42 -11.08 -16.49
C GLU A 119 3.39 -10.25 -15.72
N ALA A 120 2.14 -10.72 -15.59
CA ALA A 120 1.11 -10.02 -14.84
C ALA A 120 1.49 -9.89 -13.36
N PRO A 121 1.11 -8.80 -12.68
CA PRO A 121 1.45 -8.55 -11.27
C PRO A 121 1.21 -9.77 -10.36
N PRO A 122 2.20 -10.15 -9.53
CA PRO A 122 2.09 -11.29 -8.61
C PRO A 122 1.06 -11.01 -7.51
N ILE A 123 0.24 -12.03 -7.22
CA ILE A 123 -0.75 -11.99 -6.14
C ILE A 123 -0.58 -13.23 -5.27
N HIS A 124 -0.20 -13.03 -4.00
CA HIS A 124 -0.04 -14.11 -3.05
C HIS A 124 -1.15 -14.11 -2.00
N ILE A 125 -2.04 -15.09 -2.13
CA ILE A 125 -3.11 -15.39 -1.18
C ILE A 125 -2.65 -16.52 -0.24
N VAL A 126 -2.74 -16.29 1.06
CA VAL A 126 -2.51 -17.27 2.14
C VAL A 126 -3.75 -17.45 3.01
N GLY A 127 -3.75 -18.42 3.92
CA GLY A 127 -4.88 -18.68 4.81
C GLY A 127 -5.12 -17.60 5.86
N TYR A 128 -6.38 -17.45 6.28
CA TYR A 128 -6.85 -16.45 7.23
C TYR A 128 -6.03 -16.37 8.53
N ARG A 129 -5.62 -17.52 9.06
CA ARG A 129 -4.87 -17.61 10.31
C ARG A 129 -3.35 -17.41 10.12
N GLN A 130 -2.86 -17.24 8.89
CA GLN A 130 -1.48 -16.88 8.59
C GLN A 130 -1.31 -15.36 8.61
N GLU A 131 -0.50 -14.84 9.53
CA GLU A 131 -0.12 -13.42 9.52
C GLU A 131 0.85 -13.12 8.37
N LEU A 132 0.61 -12.01 7.66
CA LEU A 132 1.41 -11.63 6.48
C LEU A 132 2.89 -11.35 6.79
N GLY A 133 3.18 -10.88 8.01
CA GLY A 133 4.54 -10.54 8.46
C GLY A 133 5.25 -11.64 9.23
N ARG A 134 4.61 -12.79 9.48
CA ARG A 134 5.20 -13.90 10.25
C ARG A 134 5.46 -15.12 9.37
N LEU A 135 6.44 -15.92 9.77
CA LEU A 135 6.69 -17.22 9.16
C LEU A 135 5.51 -18.17 9.42
N ALA A 136 5.33 -19.12 8.52
CA ALA A 136 4.37 -20.20 8.74
C ALA A 136 4.78 -21.03 9.97
N PRO A 137 3.82 -21.52 10.78
CA PRO A 137 4.12 -22.34 11.96
C PRO A 137 4.93 -23.62 11.64
N THR A 138 4.77 -24.14 10.43
CA THR A 138 5.52 -25.29 9.90
C THR A 138 6.99 -24.99 9.60
N GLY A 139 7.41 -23.72 9.64
CA GLY A 139 8.74 -23.27 9.22
C GLY A 139 8.97 -23.31 7.71
N ARG A 140 7.93 -23.62 6.91
CA ARG A 140 7.96 -23.64 5.44
C ARG A 140 6.68 -23.00 4.88
N PRO A 141 6.77 -22.08 3.90
CA PRO A 141 7.98 -21.54 3.28
C PRO A 141 8.86 -20.74 4.25
N ARG A 142 10.14 -20.57 3.91
CA ARG A 142 11.17 -19.92 4.75
C ARG A 142 11.01 -18.40 4.87
N LEU A 143 10.10 -17.82 4.09
CA LEU A 143 9.80 -16.39 4.08
C LEU A 143 8.36 -16.19 4.56
N ALA A 144 8.14 -15.11 5.31
CA ALA A 144 6.79 -14.65 5.59
C ALA A 144 6.10 -14.22 4.28
N PRO A 145 4.76 -14.30 4.17
CA PRO A 145 4.05 -13.98 2.93
C PRO A 145 4.41 -12.61 2.33
N HIS A 146 4.54 -11.58 3.18
CA HIS A 146 4.97 -10.24 2.76
C HIS A 146 6.40 -10.25 2.22
N SER A 147 7.34 -10.86 2.94
CA SER A 147 8.75 -10.96 2.51
C SER A 147 8.89 -11.75 1.22
N LEU A 148 8.10 -12.81 1.02
CA LEU A 148 8.11 -13.62 -0.19
C LEU A 148 7.77 -12.79 -1.43
N VAL A 149 6.69 -12.00 -1.38
CA VAL A 149 6.31 -11.15 -2.51
C VAL A 149 7.29 -10.00 -2.68
N GLN A 150 7.74 -9.35 -1.60
CA GLN A 150 8.70 -8.26 -1.68
C GLN A 150 10.04 -8.70 -2.29
N GLU A 151 10.56 -9.86 -1.89
CA GLU A 151 11.81 -10.38 -2.43
C GLU A 151 11.69 -10.79 -3.90
N TYR A 152 10.52 -11.29 -4.30
CA TYR A 152 10.21 -11.60 -5.70
C TYR A 152 10.15 -10.33 -6.57
N LEU A 153 9.45 -9.29 -6.11
CA LEU A 153 9.41 -7.99 -6.80
C LEU A 153 10.83 -7.41 -6.93
N ASN A 154 11.62 -7.44 -5.86
CA ASN A 154 12.98 -6.88 -5.86
C ASN A 154 14.00 -7.64 -6.74
N ARG A 155 13.65 -8.81 -7.27
CA ARG A 155 14.52 -9.65 -8.12
C ARG A 155 13.97 -9.82 -9.54
N THR A 156 12.84 -9.22 -9.85
CA THR A 156 12.21 -9.27 -11.16
C THR A 156 11.87 -7.86 -11.61
N ASP A 157 11.46 -7.70 -12.86
CA ASP A 157 11.05 -6.38 -13.37
C ASP A 157 9.57 -6.04 -13.00
N HIS A 158 8.94 -6.85 -12.14
CA HIS A 158 7.62 -6.53 -11.60
C HIS A 158 7.70 -5.36 -10.61
N VAL A 159 6.95 -4.29 -10.89
CA VAL A 159 6.93 -3.09 -10.02
C VAL A 159 5.90 -3.22 -8.89
N TRP A 160 4.76 -3.86 -9.13
CA TRP A 160 3.65 -3.92 -8.17
C TRP A 160 3.23 -5.36 -7.89
N GLY A 161 2.84 -5.64 -6.65
CA GLY A 161 2.32 -6.95 -6.24
C GLY A 161 1.36 -6.86 -5.06
N ILE A 162 0.55 -7.89 -4.87
CA ILE A 162 -0.42 -7.95 -3.77
C ILE A 162 -0.14 -9.18 -2.90
N VAL A 163 -0.25 -9.02 -1.59
CA VAL A 163 -0.23 -10.13 -0.63
C VAL A 163 -1.42 -9.99 0.33
N THR A 164 -2.15 -11.09 0.58
CA THR A 164 -3.36 -11.06 1.40
C THR A 164 -3.59 -12.39 2.13
N ASN A 165 -4.16 -12.28 3.33
CA ASN A 165 -4.68 -13.41 4.11
C ASN A 165 -6.22 -13.33 4.25
N GLY A 166 -6.89 -12.52 3.43
CA GLY A 166 -8.34 -12.32 3.53
C GLY A 166 -8.77 -11.33 4.59
N LYS A 167 -8.08 -11.26 5.74
CA LYS A 167 -8.30 -10.22 6.76
C LYS A 167 -7.67 -8.90 6.35
N THR A 168 -6.42 -8.97 5.94
CA THR A 168 -5.61 -7.82 5.52
C THR A 168 -5.09 -8.04 4.11
N LEU A 169 -5.06 -6.98 3.33
CA LEU A 169 -4.46 -6.96 2.00
C LEU A 169 -3.38 -5.89 1.96
N ARG A 170 -2.20 -6.21 1.43
CA ARG A 170 -1.12 -5.25 1.21
C ARG A 170 -0.82 -5.10 -0.27
N LEU A 171 -0.81 -3.85 -0.74
CA LEU A 171 -0.23 -3.45 -2.02
C LEU A 171 1.24 -3.12 -1.80
N LEU A 172 2.12 -3.85 -2.49
CA LEU A 172 3.57 -3.71 -2.42
C LEU A 172 4.09 -3.09 -3.72
N ARG A 173 5.16 -2.31 -3.60
CA ARG A 173 5.98 -1.88 -4.74
C ARG A 173 7.37 -2.47 -4.61
N ASP A 174 8.03 -2.73 -5.73
CA ASP A 174 9.46 -3.02 -5.74
C ASP A 174 10.23 -1.89 -5.03
N SER A 175 11.29 -2.27 -4.33
CA SER A 175 12.15 -1.33 -3.63
C SER A 175 13.57 -1.85 -3.63
N THR A 176 14.47 -1.07 -4.21
CA THR A 176 15.92 -1.32 -4.13
C THR A 176 16.48 -1.02 -2.73
N ASN A 177 15.69 -0.39 -1.84
CA ASN A 177 16.12 -0.02 -0.51
C ASN A 177 15.71 -1.06 0.54
N VAL A 178 16.67 -1.91 0.92
CA VAL A 178 16.50 -2.99 1.90
C VAL A 178 16.04 -2.50 3.28
N ARG A 179 16.21 -1.22 3.63
CA ARG A 179 16.00 -0.72 5.01
C ARG A 179 14.58 -0.24 5.33
N LYS A 180 13.71 -0.02 4.34
CA LYS A 180 12.33 0.44 4.58
C LYS A 180 11.34 -0.35 3.74
N GLN A 181 10.48 -1.10 4.42
CA GLN A 181 9.27 -1.65 3.81
C GLN A 181 8.34 -0.49 3.42
N ALA A 182 7.82 -0.51 2.20
CA ALA A 182 6.91 0.51 1.69
C ALA A 182 5.69 -0.18 1.07
N TYR A 183 4.52 0.02 1.65
CA TYR A 183 3.29 -0.66 1.25
C TYR A 183 2.05 0.10 1.70
N VAL A 184 0.91 -0.21 1.09
CA VAL A 184 -0.41 0.19 1.62
C VAL A 184 -1.09 -1.06 2.15
N GLU A 185 -1.48 -1.04 3.42
CA GLU A 185 -2.26 -2.08 4.07
C GLU A 185 -3.72 -1.66 4.19
N PHE A 186 -4.61 -2.57 3.83
CA PHE A 186 -6.05 -2.45 3.97
C PHE A 186 -6.53 -3.52 4.96
N ASP A 187 -7.16 -3.11 6.05
CA ASP A 187 -7.86 -4.00 6.97
C ASP A 187 -9.27 -4.27 6.42
N LEU A 188 -9.39 -5.31 5.60
CA LEU A 188 -10.66 -5.67 4.95
C LEU A 188 -11.73 -6.06 5.97
N GLN A 189 -11.32 -6.70 7.07
CA GLN A 189 -12.22 -7.05 8.16
C GLN A 189 -12.85 -5.80 8.74
N ALA A 190 -12.03 -4.84 9.20
CA ALA A 190 -12.54 -3.60 9.78
C ALA A 190 -13.36 -2.79 8.77
N MET A 191 -12.96 -2.76 7.50
CA MET A 191 -13.73 -2.05 6.46
C MET A 191 -15.15 -2.57 6.34
N ILE A 192 -15.33 -3.89 6.33
CA ILE A 192 -16.61 -4.53 6.07
C ILE A 192 -17.45 -4.58 7.35
N GLU A 193 -16.88 -5.09 8.45
CA GLU A 193 -17.61 -5.29 9.72
C GLU A 193 -18.07 -3.95 10.32
N GLU A 194 -17.24 -2.91 10.20
CA GLU A 194 -17.54 -1.57 10.73
C GLU A 194 -18.20 -0.66 9.68
N ARG A 195 -18.57 -1.22 8.51
CA ARG A 195 -19.27 -0.53 7.41
C ARG A 195 -18.58 0.77 6.94
N ARG A 196 -17.25 0.74 6.81
CA ARG A 196 -16.42 1.89 6.44
C ARG A 196 -16.42 2.12 4.94
N PHE A 197 -17.51 2.68 4.42
CA PHE A 197 -17.70 2.91 2.99
C PHE A 197 -16.62 3.84 2.39
N GLN A 198 -16.18 4.88 3.11
CA GLN A 198 -15.14 5.79 2.58
C GLN A 198 -13.80 5.09 2.39
N ASP A 199 -13.36 4.28 3.35
CA ASP A 199 -12.16 3.45 3.24
C ASP A 199 -12.27 2.44 2.08
N PHE A 200 -13.43 1.79 1.93
CA PHE A 200 -13.67 0.89 0.80
C PHE A 200 -13.65 1.63 -0.54
N ALA A 201 -14.20 2.84 -0.62
CA ALA A 201 -14.16 3.66 -1.83
C ALA A 201 -12.73 4.05 -2.20
N ALA A 202 -11.88 4.38 -1.22
CA ALA A 202 -10.47 4.63 -1.45
C ALA A 202 -9.72 3.36 -1.90
N LEU A 203 -10.01 2.20 -1.28
CA LEU A 203 -9.50 0.91 -1.71
C LEU A 203 -9.87 0.62 -3.17
N TYR A 204 -11.14 0.72 -3.53
CA TYR A 204 -11.60 0.49 -4.89
C TYR A 204 -10.88 1.40 -5.89
N ARG A 205 -10.78 2.70 -5.59
CA ARG A 205 -10.14 3.67 -6.49
C ARG A 205 -8.65 3.43 -6.70
N LEU A 206 -7.96 2.92 -5.68
CA LEU A 206 -6.51 2.67 -5.70
C LEU A 206 -6.18 1.27 -6.25
N LEU A 207 -6.99 0.26 -5.92
CA LEU A 207 -6.69 -1.15 -6.14
C LEU A 207 -7.48 -1.78 -7.29
N HIS A 208 -8.41 -1.08 -7.95
CA HIS A 208 -9.09 -1.61 -9.13
C HIS A 208 -8.09 -2.11 -10.18
N ARG A 209 -8.42 -3.19 -10.90
CA ARG A 209 -7.48 -3.85 -11.83
C ARG A 209 -6.89 -2.90 -12.87
N THR A 210 -7.64 -1.88 -13.29
CA THR A 210 -7.18 -0.84 -14.25
C THR A 210 -6.09 0.08 -13.72
N ARG A 211 -5.71 -0.02 -12.43
CA ARG A 211 -4.63 0.77 -11.82
C ARG A 211 -3.27 0.11 -11.92
N LEU A 212 -3.26 -1.22 -11.95
CA LEU A 212 -2.07 -2.04 -12.05
C LEU A 212 -1.70 -2.28 -13.52
N PRO A 213 -0.42 -2.53 -13.83
CA PRO A 213 -0.01 -2.85 -15.19
C PRO A 213 -0.57 -4.20 -15.66
N ARG A 214 -0.54 -4.42 -16.97
CA ARG A 214 -0.89 -5.70 -17.60
C ARG A 214 0.26 -6.68 -17.52
N GLY A 215 1.49 -6.22 -17.71
CA GLY A 215 2.74 -6.97 -17.62
C GLY A 215 3.90 -6.07 -17.13
N MET A 216 5.14 -6.46 -17.38
CA MET A 216 6.31 -5.64 -16.98
C MET A 216 6.49 -4.43 -17.90
N ALA A 217 6.22 -4.59 -19.20
CA ALA A 217 6.47 -3.57 -20.20
C ALA A 217 5.65 -2.27 -20.00
N ASP A 218 4.44 -2.37 -19.47
CA ASP A 218 3.56 -1.21 -19.21
C ASP A 218 3.60 -0.72 -17.75
N ALA A 219 4.45 -1.30 -16.91
CA ALA A 219 4.61 -0.91 -15.51
C ALA A 219 4.95 0.59 -15.31
N PRO A 220 5.86 1.20 -16.09
CA PRO A 220 6.17 2.63 -15.94
C PRO A 220 4.99 3.57 -16.22
N ASP A 221 4.06 3.13 -17.08
CA ASP A 221 2.94 3.96 -17.54
C ASP A 221 1.63 3.70 -16.78
N CYS A 222 1.61 2.71 -15.89
CA CYS A 222 0.43 2.36 -15.11
C CYS A 222 0.04 3.49 -14.13
N LEU A 223 -1.23 3.50 -13.72
CA LEU A 223 -1.75 4.58 -12.87
C LEU A 223 -1.15 4.58 -11.47
N LEU A 224 -0.87 3.41 -10.90
CA LEU A 224 -0.20 3.32 -9.60
C LEU A 224 1.20 3.95 -9.65
N GLU A 225 1.96 3.75 -10.72
CA GLU A 225 3.27 4.38 -10.86
C GLU A 225 3.13 5.90 -11.04
N LYS A 226 2.12 6.38 -11.79
CA LYS A 226 1.81 7.81 -11.87
C LYS A 226 1.45 8.42 -10.50
N TYR A 227 0.71 7.69 -9.66
CA TYR A 227 0.38 8.12 -8.29
C TYR A 227 1.61 8.13 -7.38
N PHE A 228 2.51 7.15 -7.56
CA PHE A 228 3.79 7.10 -6.87
C PHE A 228 4.67 8.29 -7.23
N GLN A 229 4.84 8.58 -8.53
CA GLN A 229 5.59 9.76 -8.99
C GLN A 229 4.97 11.07 -8.48
N HIS A 230 3.64 11.20 -8.53
CA HIS A 230 2.94 12.34 -7.94
C HIS A 230 3.27 12.51 -6.44
N SER A 231 3.27 11.40 -5.70
CA SER A 231 3.58 11.40 -4.26
C SER A 231 5.03 11.82 -3.98
N LEU A 232 5.99 11.40 -4.81
CA LEU A 232 7.39 11.81 -4.70
C LEU A 232 7.56 13.31 -4.94
N GLU A 233 6.90 13.86 -5.97
CA GLU A 233 6.94 15.30 -6.26
C GLU A 233 6.35 16.13 -5.12
N GLN A 234 5.20 15.71 -4.57
CA GLN A 234 4.58 16.39 -3.43
C GLN A 234 5.43 16.26 -2.16
N GLY A 235 5.96 15.07 -1.88
CA GLY A 235 6.84 14.83 -0.73
C GLY A 235 8.13 15.66 -0.78
N GLY A 236 8.72 15.81 -1.98
CA GLY A 236 9.85 16.70 -2.23
C GLY A 236 9.51 18.15 -1.86
N ARG A 237 8.40 18.68 -2.42
CA ARG A 237 7.94 20.05 -2.15
C ARG A 237 7.62 20.31 -0.68
N VAL A 238 6.99 19.35 0.00
CA VAL A 238 6.67 19.46 1.44
C VAL A 238 7.96 19.46 2.27
N ARG A 239 8.93 18.59 1.96
CA ARG A 239 10.22 18.56 2.65
C ARG A 239 10.99 19.85 2.47
N ASP A 240 10.98 20.45 1.28
CA ASP A 240 11.65 21.72 1.01
C ASP A 240 11.02 22.85 1.84
N ARG A 241 9.68 22.95 1.87
CA ARG A 241 8.98 23.93 2.72
C ARG A 241 9.22 23.71 4.21
N LEU A 242 9.25 22.46 4.67
CA LEU A 242 9.56 22.14 6.07
C LEU A 242 11.01 22.53 6.41
N ARG A 243 11.96 22.31 5.49
CA ARG A 243 13.34 22.73 5.66
C ARG A 243 13.42 24.25 5.82
N ASP A 244 12.76 25.01 4.96
CA ASP A 244 12.74 26.47 5.03
C ASP A 244 12.09 26.98 6.33
N GLY A 245 10.96 26.38 6.74
CA GLY A 245 10.28 26.74 7.98
C GLY A 245 11.08 26.41 9.25
N VAL A 246 11.78 25.27 9.26
CA VAL A 246 12.69 24.89 10.36
C VAL A 246 13.90 25.82 10.39
N GLU A 247 14.50 26.14 9.25
CA GLU A 247 15.62 27.09 9.16
C GLU A 247 15.22 28.46 9.72
N GLU A 248 14.04 28.96 9.32
CA GLU A 248 13.54 30.25 9.81
C GLU A 248 13.21 30.21 11.30
N CYS A 249 12.60 29.13 11.80
CA CYS A 249 12.35 28.94 13.23
C CYS A 249 13.66 28.95 14.03
N ILE A 250 14.70 28.24 13.55
CA ILE A 250 16.02 28.24 14.17
C ILE A 250 16.62 29.65 14.19
N LYS A 251 16.53 30.41 13.09
CA LYS A 251 17.00 31.81 13.04
C LYS A 251 16.24 32.70 14.02
N ILE A 252 14.91 32.58 14.09
CA ILE A 252 14.08 33.35 15.01
C ILE A 252 14.45 33.03 16.46
N LEU A 253 14.58 31.75 16.79
CA LEU A 253 14.99 31.31 18.13
C LEU A 253 16.40 31.80 18.46
N ALA A 254 17.37 31.60 17.58
CA ALA A 254 18.76 32.06 17.78
C ALA A 254 18.82 33.57 18.00
N ASN A 255 18.14 34.35 17.16
CA ASN A 255 18.06 35.80 17.31
C ASN A 255 17.32 36.20 18.60
N GLY A 256 16.26 35.49 18.99
CA GLY A 256 15.55 35.70 20.24
C GLY A 256 16.44 35.46 21.46
N PHE A 257 17.17 34.35 21.48
CA PHE A 257 18.14 34.03 22.54
C PHE A 257 19.27 35.07 22.60
N LEU A 258 19.81 35.51 21.47
CA LEU A 258 20.87 36.52 21.44
C LEU A 258 20.38 37.91 21.88
N ARG A 259 19.14 38.28 21.55
CA ARG A 259 18.57 39.59 21.90
C ARG A 259 18.01 39.66 23.32
N HIS A 260 17.77 38.52 23.99
CA HIS A 260 17.22 38.54 25.35
C HIS A 260 18.20 39.20 26.34
N PRO A 261 17.79 40.23 27.10
CA PRO A 261 18.70 41.03 27.94
C PRO A 261 19.55 40.19 28.91
N GLU A 262 18.97 39.14 29.49
CA GLU A 262 19.62 38.27 30.49
C GLU A 262 20.62 37.25 29.89
N ASN A 263 20.66 37.08 28.56
CA ASN A 263 21.55 36.11 27.90
C ASN A 263 22.95 36.68 27.60
N THR A 264 23.52 37.43 28.55
CA THR A 264 24.81 38.11 28.40
C THR A 264 25.97 37.13 28.26
N GLU A 265 25.94 36.02 29.00
CA GLU A 265 26.97 34.96 28.90
C GLU A 265 26.96 34.28 27.53
N LEU A 266 25.77 34.01 26.99
CA LEU A 266 25.60 33.41 25.67
C LEU A 266 26.14 34.32 24.55
N ARG A 267 25.85 35.63 24.62
CA ARG A 267 26.38 36.62 23.68
C ARG A 267 27.91 36.71 23.73
N ASN A 268 28.50 36.70 24.93
CA ASN A 268 29.95 36.77 25.10
C ASN A 268 30.64 35.51 24.54
N ARG A 269 30.03 34.33 24.70
CA ARG A 269 30.54 33.06 24.12
C ARG A 269 30.43 33.02 22.60
N ALA A 270 29.33 33.52 22.02
CA ALA A 270 29.18 33.59 20.57
C ALA A 270 30.21 34.54 19.92
N ALA A 271 30.41 35.72 20.52
CA ALA A 271 31.38 36.71 20.04
C ALA A 271 32.85 36.25 20.14
N SER A 272 33.18 35.36 21.08
CA SER A 272 34.51 34.78 21.22
C SER A 272 34.76 33.58 20.30
N SER A 273 33.70 32.94 19.76
CA SER A 273 33.81 31.84 18.78
C SER A 273 33.96 32.26 17.31
N GLU A 274 33.75 33.54 16.97
CA GLU A 274 33.94 34.07 15.61
C GLU A 274 35.39 34.52 15.29
N GLN A 275 36.32 34.41 16.25
CA GLN A 275 37.73 34.58 15.94
C GLN A 275 38.22 33.30 15.25
N PRO A 276 38.62 33.34 13.95
CA PRO A 276 39.23 32.17 13.33
C PRO A 276 40.46 31.82 14.16
N ALA A 277 40.64 30.52 14.45
CA ALA A 277 41.83 30.00 15.09
C ALA A 277 43.06 30.44 14.26
N ALA A 278 43.64 31.57 14.66
CA ALA A 278 44.86 32.08 14.12
C ALA A 278 45.98 31.49 14.99
N SER A 279 46.62 30.47 14.43
CA SER A 279 47.94 29.91 14.77
C SER A 279 48.08 29.24 16.14
#